data_AF-A0AA41VGB1-F1
#
_entry.id   AF-A0AA41VGB1-F1
#
_cell.length_a   1.000
_cell.length_b   1.000
_cell.length_c   1.000
_cell.angle_alpha   90.00
_cell.angle_beta   90.00
_cell.angle_gamma   90.00
#
_symmetry.space_group_name_H-M   'P 1'
#
loop_
_entity.id
_entity.type
_entity.pdbx_description
1 polymer ?
#
loop_
_entity_poly.entity_id
_entity_poly.type
_entity_poly.pdbx_seq_one_letter_code
_entity_poly.pdbx_strand_id
1 'polypeptide(L)'
;MRGAVRNTATGTGVKETILKETPSAKIEVLELDLSYMASVRKFAGEFETLDLFLETMKRIASQSNIEGRIVNVSFESHKYPYKDGIHFDNLNDESGYSSFGAYGQSKLANVLHANELSRGLKVLFVSFFSL
;
A
#
# COMPACT_ATOMS: atom_id res chain seq x y z
N MET A 1 -5.68 2.14 -15.18
CA MET A 1 -5.53 1.91 -13.73
C MET A 1 -5.86 0.47 -13.42
N ARG A 2 -5.04 -0.19 -12.59
CA ARG A 2 -5.36 -1.47 -11.97
C ARG A 2 -5.82 -1.19 -10.54
N GLY A 3 -6.99 -1.67 -10.15
CA GLY A 3 -7.52 -1.55 -8.80
C GLY A 3 -7.58 -2.91 -8.13
N ALA A 4 -6.92 -3.07 -6.97
CA ALA A 4 -6.92 -4.30 -6.21
C ALA A 4 -7.94 -4.21 -5.07
N VAL A 5 -8.82 -5.21 -4.93
CA VAL A 5 -9.91 -5.22 -3.93
C VAL A 5 -10.09 -6.62 -3.34
N ARG A 6 -10.60 -6.69 -2.10
CA ARG A 6 -10.94 -7.98 -1.48
C ARG A 6 -12.16 -8.66 -2.14
N ASN A 7 -13.15 -7.88 -2.56
CA ASN A 7 -14.36 -8.39 -3.21
C ASN A 7 -14.44 -7.88 -4.65
N THR A 8 -14.19 -8.77 -5.61
CA THR A 8 -14.17 -8.45 -7.05
C THR A 8 -15.55 -8.15 -7.61
N ALA A 9 -16.63 -8.68 -7.04
CA ALA A 9 -18.00 -8.34 -7.45
C ALA A 9 -18.31 -6.88 -7.14
N THR A 10 -18.01 -6.42 -5.92
CA THR A 10 -18.13 -4.99 -5.55
C THR A 10 -17.20 -4.13 -6.41
N GLY A 11 -15.95 -4.56 -6.62
CA GLY A 11 -15.00 -3.84 -7.48
C GLY A 11 -15.46 -3.71 -8.93
N THR A 12 -16.10 -4.74 -9.48
CA THR A 12 -16.66 -4.73 -10.84
C THR A 12 -17.82 -3.74 -10.96
N GLY A 13 -18.70 -3.70 -9.96
CA GLY A 13 -19.78 -2.70 -9.92
C GLY A 13 -19.25 -1.26 -9.91
N VAL A 14 -18.19 -0.98 -9.15
CA VAL A 14 -17.53 0.34 -9.15
C VAL A 14 -16.90 0.64 -10.52
N LYS A 15 -16.22 -0.34 -11.14
CA LYS A 15 -15.65 -0.21 -12.49
C LYS A 15 -16.73 0.17 -13.51
N GLU A 16 -17.89 -0.47 -13.48
CA GLU A 16 -19.00 -0.16 -14.39
C GLU A 16 -19.50 1.28 -14.21
N THR A 17 -19.64 1.75 -12.96
CA THR A 17 -20.01 3.13 -12.67
C THR A 17 -18.99 4.12 -13.24
N ILE A 18 -17.69 3.87 -13.03
CA ILE A 18 -16.64 4.75 -13.58
C ILE A 18 -16.65 4.74 -15.12
N LEU A 19 -16.89 3.59 -15.75
CA LEU A 19 -16.95 3.49 -17.21
C LEU A 19 -18.16 4.21 -17.82
N LYS A 20 -19.27 4.35 -17.07
CA LYS A 20 -20.40 5.19 -17.51
C LYS A 20 -20.03 6.67 -17.56
N GLU A 21 -19.26 7.13 -16.57
CA GLU A 21 -18.84 8.53 -16.46
C GLU A 21 -17.64 8.84 -17.35
N THR A 22 -16.71 7.91 -17.49
CA THR A 22 -15.49 8.03 -18.30
C THR A 22 -15.32 6.78 -19.18
N PRO A 23 -15.98 6.71 -20.35
CA PRO A 23 -15.96 5.52 -21.20
C PRO A 23 -14.58 5.12 -21.73
N SER A 24 -13.64 6.08 -21.82
CA SER A 24 -12.26 5.83 -22.26
C SER A 24 -11.34 5.30 -21.15
N ALA A 25 -11.81 5.24 -19.89
CA ALA A 25 -11.01 4.79 -18.77
C ALA A 25 -10.63 3.31 -18.95
N LYS A 26 -9.33 3.01 -18.84
CA LYS A 26 -8.85 1.63 -18.83
C LYS A 26 -8.74 1.15 -17.38
N ILE A 27 -9.70 0.31 -16.95
CA ILE A 27 -9.77 -0.17 -15.56
C ILE A 27 -9.76 -1.70 -15.52
N GLU A 28 -8.84 -2.24 -14.73
CA GLU A 28 -8.72 -3.66 -14.43
C GLU A 28 -8.93 -3.87 -12.93
N VAL A 29 -9.72 -4.87 -12.55
CA VAL A 29 -10.02 -5.21 -11.15
C VAL A 29 -9.28 -6.49 -10.82
N LEU A 30 -8.43 -6.43 -9.80
CA LEU A 30 -7.63 -7.55 -9.31
C LEU A 30 -8.07 -7.92 -7.89
N GLU A 31 -7.95 -9.19 -7.53
CA GLU A 31 -8.26 -9.65 -6.18
C GLU A 31 -7.03 -9.47 -5.27
N LEU A 32 -7.24 -8.86 -4.09
CA LEU A 32 -6.22 -8.75 -3.06
C LEU A 32 -6.85 -8.70 -1.68
N ASP A 33 -6.51 -9.68 -0.84
CA ASP A 33 -6.81 -9.66 0.60
C ASP A 33 -5.53 -9.50 1.42
N LEU A 34 -5.36 -8.31 2.00
CA LEU A 34 -4.20 -7.97 2.83
C LEU A 34 -4.14 -8.77 4.15
N SER A 35 -5.26 -9.36 4.59
CA SER A 35 -5.30 -10.21 5.79
C SER A 35 -4.87 -11.65 5.52
N TYR A 36 -4.71 -12.05 4.25
CA TYR A 36 -4.38 -13.42 3.88
C TYR A 36 -3.12 -13.49 3.01
N MET A 37 -2.00 -13.93 3.60
CA MET A 37 -0.69 -13.90 2.94
C MET A 37 -0.60 -14.72 1.65
N ALA A 38 -1.41 -15.78 1.49
CA ALA A 38 -1.44 -16.50 0.21
C ALA A 38 -2.08 -15.67 -0.91
N SER A 39 -3.10 -14.85 -0.59
CA SER A 39 -3.67 -13.86 -1.51
C SER A 39 -2.62 -12.81 -1.88
N VAL A 40 -1.91 -12.26 -0.88
CA VAL A 40 -0.81 -11.29 -1.10
C VAL A 40 0.27 -11.85 -2.04
N ARG A 41 0.72 -13.09 -1.81
CA ARG A 41 1.74 -13.73 -2.67
C ARG A 41 1.22 -14.01 -4.09
N LYS A 42 -0.02 -14.49 -4.22
CA LYS A 42 -0.65 -14.71 -5.53
C LYS A 42 -0.73 -13.41 -6.32
N PHE A 43 -1.24 -12.35 -5.69
CA PHE A 43 -1.32 -11.03 -6.29
C PHE A 43 0.06 -10.50 -6.70
N ALA A 44 1.04 -10.56 -5.79
CA ALA A 44 2.41 -10.11 -6.09
C ALA A 44 3.04 -10.91 -7.25
N GLY A 45 2.71 -12.20 -7.39
CA GLY A 45 3.18 -13.05 -8.49
C GLY A 45 2.60 -12.69 -9.87
N GLU A 46 1.57 -11.84 -9.94
CA GLU A 46 1.08 -11.27 -11.21
C GLU A 46 1.99 -10.14 -11.74
N PHE A 47 2.95 -9.69 -10.94
CA PHE A 47 3.84 -8.59 -11.26
C PHE A 47 5.30 -9.05 -11.38
N GLU A 48 6.08 -8.23 -12.07
CA GLU A 48 7.52 -8.38 -12.18
C GLU A 48 8.20 -8.23 -10.80
N THR A 49 9.39 -8.81 -10.63
CA THR A 49 10.15 -8.73 -9.37
C THR A 49 10.39 -7.27 -8.97
N LEU A 50 10.63 -7.03 -7.67
CA LEU A 50 10.87 -5.66 -7.16
C LEU A 50 11.99 -4.95 -7.93
N ASP A 51 13.09 -5.65 -8.22
CA ASP A 51 14.20 -5.07 -8.99
C ASP A 51 13.75 -4.62 -10.39
N LEU A 52 12.99 -5.47 -11.08
CA LEU A 52 12.49 -5.17 -12.42
C LEU A 52 11.41 -4.06 -12.38
N PHE A 53 10.60 -4.01 -11.32
CA PHE A 53 9.66 -2.91 -11.07
C PHE A 53 10.38 -1.57 -10.90
N LEU A 54 11.45 -1.51 -10.11
CA LEU A 54 12.23 -0.29 -9.91
C LEU A 54 12.93 0.16 -11.19
N GLU A 55 13.49 -0.76 -11.97
CA GLU A 55 14.06 -0.44 -13.28
C GLU A 55 12.99 0.06 -14.27
N THR A 56 11.81 -0.56 -14.27
CA THR A 56 10.67 -0.08 -15.06
C THR A 56 10.23 1.32 -14.64
N MET A 57 10.17 1.62 -13.33
CA MET A 57 9.87 2.97 -12.83
C MET A 57 10.89 4.01 -13.30
N LYS A 58 12.20 3.71 -13.19
CA LYS A 58 13.28 4.60 -13.66
C LYS A 58 13.19 4.83 -15.17
N ARG A 59 12.96 3.77 -15.94
CA ARG A 59 12.80 3.83 -17.39
C ARG A 59 11.63 4.72 -17.78
N ILE A 60 10.44 4.51 -17.19
CA ILE A 60 9.26 5.34 -17.45
C ILE A 60 9.54 6.80 -17.09
N ALA A 61 10.17 7.07 -15.94
CA ALA A 61 10.53 8.42 -15.54
C ALA A 61 11.44 9.10 -16.55
N SER A 62 12.46 8.39 -17.07
CA SER A 62 13.37 8.92 -18.10
C SER A 62 12.68 9.23 -19.44
N GLN A 63 11.67 8.44 -19.83
CA GLN A 63 10.99 8.56 -21.12
C GLN A 63 9.85 9.57 -21.10
N SER A 64 9.12 9.64 -19.98
CA SER A 64 7.92 10.47 -19.85
C SER A 64 8.17 11.79 -19.15
N ASN A 65 9.33 11.96 -18.50
CA ASN A 65 9.61 13.05 -17.57
C ASN A 65 8.57 13.13 -16.42
N ILE A 66 7.94 11.99 -16.08
CA ILE A 66 6.99 11.84 -14.97
C ILE A 66 7.55 10.81 -13.99
N GLU A 67 7.79 11.24 -12.77
CA GLU A 67 8.32 10.37 -11.71
C GLU A 67 7.24 9.43 -11.14
N GLY A 68 7.55 8.14 -11.08
CA GLY A 68 6.74 7.17 -10.35
C GLY A 68 6.86 7.39 -8.84
N ARG A 69 5.78 7.13 -8.10
CA ARG A 69 5.73 7.31 -6.64
C ARG A 69 5.18 6.06 -5.96
N ILE A 70 5.77 5.71 -4.82
CA ILE A 70 5.20 4.75 -3.88
C ILE A 70 4.58 5.57 -2.75
N VAL A 71 3.30 5.34 -2.45
CA VAL A 71 2.57 6.12 -1.44
C VAL A 71 2.05 5.19 -0.37
N ASN A 72 2.50 5.40 0.87
CA ASN A 72 1.99 4.71 2.04
C ASN A 72 0.99 5.61 2.75
N VAL A 73 -0.25 5.14 2.88
CA VAL A 73 -1.32 5.88 3.55
C VAL A 73 -1.22 5.66 5.06
N SER A 74 -1.09 6.76 5.82
CA SER A 74 -1.14 6.74 7.27
C SER A 74 -2.26 7.64 7.82
N PHE A 75 -2.27 7.87 9.13
CA PHE A 75 -3.25 8.70 9.83
C PHE A 75 -2.62 9.33 11.09
N GLU A 76 -3.16 10.43 11.61
CA GLU A 76 -2.69 11.10 12.83
C GLU A 76 -2.54 10.16 14.06
N SER A 77 -3.25 9.03 14.08
CA SER A 77 -3.09 8.00 15.13
C SER A 77 -1.70 7.38 15.22
N HIS A 78 -0.82 7.55 14.22
CA HIS A 78 0.58 7.13 14.31
C HIS A 78 1.33 7.83 15.46
N LYS A 79 0.82 8.95 15.98
CA LYS A 79 1.34 9.68 17.14
C LYS A 79 0.91 9.06 18.48
N TYR A 80 -0.05 8.13 18.44
CA TYR A 80 -0.62 7.46 19.60
C TYR A 80 -0.58 5.92 19.46
N PRO A 81 0.61 5.32 19.20
CA PRO A 81 0.78 3.86 19.31
C PRO A 81 0.68 3.43 20.79
N TYR A 82 0.94 2.15 21.07
CA TYR A 82 1.26 1.76 22.44
C TYR A 82 2.42 2.60 22.99
N LYS A 83 2.49 2.73 24.32
CA LYS A 83 3.45 3.61 24.99
C LYS A 83 4.89 3.35 24.57
N ASP A 84 5.24 2.09 24.30
CA ASP A 84 6.57 1.65 23.92
C ASP A 84 6.77 1.60 22.39
N GLY A 85 5.82 2.11 21.61
CA GLY A 85 5.89 2.19 20.15
C GLY A 85 5.42 0.90 19.46
N ILE A 86 6.31 0.28 18.68
CA ILE A 86 6.05 -1.01 18.02
C ILE A 86 6.57 -2.14 18.89
N HIS A 87 5.68 -3.05 19.31
CA HIS A 87 6.06 -4.26 20.03
C HIS A 87 6.57 -5.34 19.08
N PHE A 88 7.79 -5.20 18.55
CA PHE A 88 8.35 -6.14 17.57
C PHE A 88 8.44 -7.59 18.06
N ASP A 89 8.74 -7.79 19.34
CA ASP A 89 8.87 -9.12 19.94
C ASP A 89 7.52 -9.83 20.17
N ASN A 90 6.42 -9.06 20.17
CA ASN A 90 5.09 -9.58 20.42
C ASN A 90 4.01 -8.78 19.65
N LEU A 91 4.08 -8.81 18.31
CA LEU A 91 3.22 -8.00 17.44
C LEU A 91 1.72 -8.30 17.58
N ASN A 92 1.36 -9.53 17.98
CA ASN A 92 -0.02 -10.00 18.11
C ASN A 92 -0.38 -10.31 19.58
N ASP A 93 0.09 -9.51 20.52
CA ASP A 93 -0.24 -9.66 21.93
C ASP A 93 -1.74 -9.48 22.19
N GLU A 94 -2.46 -10.58 22.38
CA GLU A 94 -3.89 -10.56 22.69
C GLU A 94 -4.16 -10.06 24.11
N SER A 95 -3.22 -10.23 25.04
CA SER A 95 -3.40 -9.90 26.46
C SER A 95 -3.36 -8.40 26.74
N GLY A 96 -2.61 -7.65 25.91
CA GLY A 96 -2.48 -6.20 25.95
C GLY A 96 -3.26 -5.46 24.87
N TYR A 97 -4.17 -6.14 24.16
CA TYR A 97 -4.82 -5.58 22.98
C TYR A 97 -5.69 -4.37 23.30
N SER A 98 -5.38 -3.25 22.64
CA SER A 98 -6.24 -2.08 22.54
C SER A 98 -6.49 -1.78 21.07
N SER A 99 -7.75 -1.67 20.65
CA SER A 99 -8.09 -1.39 19.25
C SER A 99 -7.44 -0.10 18.74
N PHE A 100 -7.46 0.96 19.55
CA PHE A 100 -6.84 2.23 19.20
C PHE A 100 -5.31 2.15 19.23
N GLY A 101 -4.74 1.47 20.24
CA GLY A 101 -3.29 1.27 20.35
C GLY A 101 -2.72 0.44 19.19
N ALA A 102 -3.36 -0.69 18.87
CA ALA A 102 -3.00 -1.56 17.74
C ALA A 102 -3.14 -0.84 16.41
N TYR A 103 -4.23 -0.06 16.22
CA TYR A 103 -4.39 0.76 15.02
C TYR A 103 -3.31 1.85 14.92
N GLY A 104 -3.02 2.58 16.01
CA GLY A 104 -1.93 3.55 16.07
C GLY A 104 -0.56 2.92 15.74
N GLN A 105 -0.27 1.74 16.29
CA GLN A 105 0.91 0.95 15.96
C GLN A 105 0.98 0.60 14.46
N SER A 106 -0.12 0.18 13.85
CA SER A 106 -0.17 -0.13 12.41
C SER A 106 0.14 1.09 11.53
N LYS A 107 -0.30 2.28 11.96
CA LYS A 107 -0.06 3.55 11.27
C LYS A 107 1.37 4.05 11.47
N LEU A 108 1.95 3.83 12.66
CA LEU A 108 3.37 4.05 12.89
C LEU A 108 4.23 3.13 12.03
N ALA A 109 3.87 1.86 11.89
CA ALA A 109 4.57 0.92 11.01
C ALA A 109 4.57 1.39 9.55
N ASN A 110 3.46 1.95 9.05
CA ASN A 110 3.41 2.54 7.71
C ASN A 110 4.38 3.72 7.52
N VAL A 111 4.54 4.58 8.54
CA VAL A 111 5.49 5.71 8.52
C VAL A 111 6.93 5.21 8.49
N LEU A 112 7.28 4.31 9.41
CA LEU A 112 8.64 3.78 9.52
C LEU A 112 9.03 2.99 8.27
N HIS A 113 8.12 2.19 7.73
CA HIS A 113 8.33 1.46 6.49
C HIS A 113 8.56 2.41 5.30
N ALA A 114 7.81 3.50 5.19
CA ALA A 114 8.03 4.51 4.16
C ALA A 114 9.41 5.17 4.26
N ASN A 115 9.84 5.51 5.49
CA ASN A 115 11.15 6.11 5.75
C ASN A 115 12.29 5.14 5.38
N GLU A 116 12.17 3.87 5.76
CA GLU A 116 13.18 2.86 5.43
C GLU A 116 13.23 2.55 3.92
N LEU A 117 12.07 2.50 3.25
CA LEU A 117 12.03 2.39 1.79
C LEU A 117 12.73 3.58 1.12
N SER A 118 12.48 4.80 1.60
CA SER A 118 13.13 6.00 1.08
C SER A 118 14.64 5.96 1.27
N ARG A 119 15.11 5.51 2.44
CA ARG A 119 16.55 5.37 2.75
C ARG A 119 17.22 4.29 1.90
N GLY A 120 16.59 3.13 1.74
CA GLY A 120 17.16 1.95 1.09
C GLY A 120 17.16 2.03 -0.43
N LEU A 121 16.04 2.46 -1.02
CA LEU A 121 15.86 2.36 -2.46
C LEU A 121 16.49 3.52 -3.23
N LYS A 122 16.72 4.68 -2.61
CA LYS A 122 17.14 5.92 -3.31
C LYS A 122 16.28 6.24 -4.55
N VAL A 123 15.08 5.67 -4.64
CA VAL A 123 14.12 5.89 -5.72
C VAL A 123 13.16 7.00 -5.30
N LEU A 124 12.81 7.83 -6.28
CA LEU A 124 12.10 9.09 -6.15
C LEU A 124 10.83 9.00 -5.29
N PHE A 125 10.81 9.89 -4.29
CA PHE A 125 9.71 10.36 -3.46
C PHE A 125 8.65 9.33 -3.04
N VAL A 126 8.90 8.69 -1.89
CA VAL A 126 7.82 8.13 -1.06
C VAL A 126 7.05 9.31 -0.46
N SER A 127 5.89 9.63 -1.01
CA SER A 127 5.06 10.73 -0.50
C SER A 127 4.20 10.20 0.66
N PHE A 128 4.36 10.82 1.82
CA PHE A 128 3.57 10.55 3.02
C PHE A 128 2.34 11.44 3.01
N PHE A 129 1.16 10.85 3.15
CA PHE A 129 -0.06 11.58 3.47
C PHE A 129 -0.58 11.08 4.82
N SER A 130 -0.51 11.94 5.83
CA SER A 130 -1.31 11.86 7.05
C SER A 130 -2.56 12.69 6.78
N LEU A 131 -3.74 12.08 6.89
CA LEU A 131 -5.01 12.80 7.03
C LEU A 131 -5.26 13.12 8.50
#